data_AF-A7ESS6-F1
#
_entry.id   AF-A7ESS6-F1
#
_cell.length_a   1.000
_cell.length_b   1.000
_cell.length_c   1.000
_cell.angle_alpha   90.00
_cell.angle_beta   90.00
_cell.angle_gamma   90.00
#
_symmetry.space_group_name_H-M   'P 1'
#
loop_
_entity.id
_entity.type
_entity.pdbx_description
1 polymer ?
#
loop_
_entity_poly.entity_id
_entity_poly.type
_entity_poly.pdbx_seq_one_letter_code
_entity_poly.pdbx_strand_id
1 'polypeptide(L)'
;MASSTATATPSRLNTFERPPLRTDFEKRVDDVKPMKSDINALILDYLTTEGYPSAAARFSKEANLNPQQEEESVKARQAIQHSIHLGSIQDAIEALNELEPQVLENDPALHFSLLRLQLVELIRSLNKAILQSQNKRRDAAIRDLVHLRAWAENSARDGKKAIPDSIGLGLDGDNDDRVDGDDDNIHGDGSHAHEAMMMT
;
A
#
# COMPACT_ATOMS: atom_id res chain seq x y z
N MET A 1 -68.67 53.30 5.39
CA MET A 1 -68.43 51.97 4.76
C MET A 1 -66.93 51.75 4.71
N ALA A 2 -66.41 51.04 5.70
CA ALA A 2 -65.00 50.68 5.80
C ALA A 2 -64.93 49.30 6.48
N SER A 3 -64.46 48.30 5.76
CA SER A 3 -64.12 46.97 6.29
C SER A 3 -62.87 46.52 5.53
N SER A 4 -61.69 46.72 6.10
CA SER A 4 -60.96 45.74 6.95
C SER A 4 -60.38 44.59 6.14
N THR A 5 -59.18 44.84 5.61
CA THR A 5 -58.24 43.82 5.13
C THR A 5 -57.46 43.28 6.32
N ALA A 6 -57.81 42.08 6.79
CA ALA A 6 -57.06 41.36 7.83
C ALA A 6 -55.96 40.52 7.18
N THR A 7 -54.72 40.88 7.47
CA THR A 7 -53.49 40.18 7.11
C THR A 7 -53.39 38.88 7.91
N ALA A 8 -53.50 37.72 7.27
CA ALA A 8 -53.29 36.42 7.90
C ALA A 8 -51.91 35.85 7.50
N THR A 9 -50.98 35.90 8.44
CA THR A 9 -49.71 35.16 8.45
C THR A 9 -49.91 33.66 8.21
N PRO A 10 -49.16 32.99 7.30
CA PRO A 10 -49.20 31.54 7.23
C PRO A 10 -48.26 30.93 8.27
N SER A 11 -48.86 30.17 9.19
CA SER A 11 -48.18 29.32 10.16
C SER A 11 -47.38 28.24 9.44
N ARG A 12 -46.08 28.18 9.72
CA ARG A 12 -45.13 27.19 9.19
C ARG A 12 -45.47 25.81 9.80
N LEU A 13 -46.26 25.00 9.10
CA LEU A 13 -46.56 23.63 9.50
C LEU A 13 -45.36 22.72 9.22
N ASN A 14 -44.90 22.06 10.27
CA ASN A 14 -43.92 20.97 10.27
C ASN A 14 -44.21 19.94 9.18
N THR A 15 -43.39 19.93 8.13
CA THR A 15 -43.21 18.77 7.25
C THR A 15 -42.28 17.78 7.96
N PHE A 16 -42.86 16.92 8.80
CA PHE A 16 -42.29 15.59 8.99
C PHE A 16 -42.48 14.85 7.67
N GLU A 17 -41.42 14.81 6.87
CA GLU A 17 -41.37 14.10 5.61
C GLU A 17 -41.74 12.63 5.84
N ARG A 18 -42.94 12.27 5.40
CA ARG A 18 -43.38 10.88 5.28
C ARG A 18 -42.42 10.21 4.28
N PRO A 19 -41.92 8.98 4.53
CA PRO A 19 -41.14 8.26 3.54
C PRO A 19 -41.91 8.24 2.21
N PRO A 20 -41.26 8.44 1.05
CA PRO A 20 -41.97 8.46 -0.22
C PRO A 20 -42.77 7.16 -0.34
N LEU A 21 -44.07 7.29 -0.63
CA LEU A 21 -44.88 6.11 -0.96
C LEU A 21 -44.16 5.38 -2.07
N ARG A 22 -43.98 4.06 -1.90
CA ARG A 22 -43.32 3.19 -2.89
C ARG A 22 -43.72 3.62 -4.30
N THR A 23 -42.72 4.05 -5.06
CA THR A 23 -42.94 4.63 -6.38
C THR A 23 -43.61 3.60 -7.30
N ASP A 24 -44.33 4.02 -8.34
CA ASP A 24 -44.90 3.08 -9.32
C ASP A 24 -43.83 2.18 -9.98
N PHE A 25 -42.56 2.61 -9.94
CA PHE A 25 -41.42 1.80 -10.29
C PHE A 25 -41.22 0.60 -9.35
N GLU A 26 -41.24 0.79 -8.04
CA GLU A 26 -41.06 -0.29 -7.05
C GLU A 26 -42.16 -1.35 -7.15
N LYS A 27 -43.41 -0.96 -7.41
CA LYS A 27 -44.51 -1.91 -7.66
C LYS A 27 -44.24 -2.78 -8.89
N ARG A 28 -43.78 -2.16 -10.00
CA ARG A 28 -43.42 -2.88 -11.22
C ARG A 28 -42.20 -3.79 -11.03
N VAL A 29 -41.27 -3.43 -10.15
CA VAL A 29 -40.11 -4.27 -9.80
C VAL A 29 -40.56 -5.49 -9.00
N ASP A 30 -41.50 -5.31 -8.05
CA ASP A 30 -42.07 -6.43 -7.28
C ASP A 30 -42.83 -7.43 -8.18
N ASP A 31 -43.42 -6.96 -9.29
CA ASP A 31 -44.09 -7.80 -10.28
C ASP A 31 -43.10 -8.61 -11.17
N VAL A 32 -41.87 -8.13 -11.32
CA VAL A 32 -40.82 -8.84 -12.07
C VAL A 32 -40.13 -9.83 -11.14
N LYS A 33 -40.48 -11.10 -11.27
CA LYS A 33 -39.87 -12.20 -10.52
C LYS A 33 -38.80 -12.90 -11.37
N PRO A 34 -37.54 -12.44 -11.37
CA PRO A 34 -36.48 -13.16 -12.06
C PRO A 34 -36.33 -14.56 -11.44
N MET A 35 -36.13 -15.57 -12.28
CA MET A 35 -35.89 -16.92 -11.78
C MET A 35 -34.51 -16.98 -11.14
N LYS A 36 -34.42 -17.58 -9.95
CA LYS A 36 -33.14 -17.74 -9.23
C LYS A 36 -32.11 -18.52 -10.07
N SER A 37 -32.57 -19.44 -10.91
CA SER A 37 -31.74 -20.16 -11.88
C SER A 37 -31.00 -19.23 -12.83
N ASP A 38 -31.68 -18.20 -13.33
CA ASP A 38 -31.15 -17.30 -14.36
C ASP A 38 -30.11 -16.37 -13.74
N ILE A 39 -30.38 -15.88 -12.53
CA ILE A 39 -29.41 -15.09 -11.75
C ILE A 39 -28.16 -15.93 -11.46
N ASN A 40 -28.35 -17.17 -11.00
CA ASN A 40 -27.21 -18.05 -10.72
C ASN A 40 -26.41 -18.36 -11.99
N ALA A 41 -27.07 -18.55 -13.14
CA ALA A 41 -26.39 -18.75 -14.41
C ALA A 41 -25.57 -17.52 -14.82
N LEU A 42 -26.11 -16.32 -14.67
CA LEU A 42 -25.39 -15.07 -14.93
C LEU A 42 -24.20 -14.88 -13.99
N ILE A 43 -24.34 -15.21 -12.71
CA ILE A 43 -23.22 -15.14 -11.75
C ILE A 43 -22.14 -16.14 -12.15
N LEU A 44 -22.51 -17.37 -12.52
CA LEU A 44 -21.54 -18.37 -12.93
C LEU A 44 -20.81 -17.95 -14.21
N ASP A 45 -21.53 -17.39 -15.18
CA ASP A 45 -20.96 -16.86 -16.42
C ASP A 45 -19.96 -15.72 -16.13
N TYR A 46 -20.32 -14.77 -15.27
CA TYR A 46 -19.42 -13.70 -14.84
C TYR A 46 -18.16 -14.25 -14.17
N LEU A 47 -18.30 -15.17 -13.21
CA LEU A 47 -17.15 -15.75 -12.52
C LEU A 47 -16.23 -16.54 -13.46
N THR A 48 -16.79 -17.12 -14.52
CA THR A 48 -16.02 -17.86 -15.51
C THR A 48 -15.35 -16.93 -16.52
N THR A 49 -16.07 -15.90 -17.00
CA THR A 49 -15.60 -14.96 -18.02
C THR A 49 -14.58 -13.96 -17.48
N GLU A 50 -14.74 -13.48 -16.24
CA GLU A 50 -13.77 -12.61 -15.56
C GLU A 50 -12.58 -13.38 -14.98
N GLY A 51 -12.62 -14.71 -15.03
CA GLY A 51 -11.49 -15.52 -14.63
C GLY A 51 -11.35 -15.67 -13.11
N TYR A 52 -12.43 -16.00 -12.41
CA TYR A 52 -12.41 -16.41 -11.01
C TYR A 52 -12.72 -17.92 -10.88
N PRO A 53 -11.84 -18.82 -11.35
CA PRO A 53 -12.15 -20.25 -11.47
C PRO A 53 -12.45 -20.92 -10.12
N SER A 54 -11.74 -20.51 -9.06
CA SER A 54 -11.99 -21.02 -7.71
C SER A 54 -13.36 -20.62 -7.17
N ALA A 55 -13.81 -19.39 -7.48
CA ALA A 55 -15.12 -18.91 -7.09
C ALA A 55 -16.21 -19.57 -7.93
N ALA A 56 -16.04 -19.66 -9.25
CA ALA A 56 -16.95 -20.34 -10.16
C ALA A 56 -17.15 -21.82 -9.77
N ALA A 57 -16.09 -22.54 -9.40
CA ALA A 57 -16.16 -23.94 -8.96
C ALA A 57 -16.91 -24.13 -7.64
N ARG A 58 -16.72 -23.21 -6.69
CA ARG A 58 -17.45 -23.23 -5.41
C ARG A 58 -18.92 -22.87 -5.62
N PHE A 59 -19.17 -21.85 -6.43
CA PHE A 59 -20.51 -21.36 -6.72
C PHE A 59 -21.34 -22.37 -7.51
N SER A 60 -20.76 -23.04 -8.52
CA SER A 60 -21.46 -24.08 -9.28
C SER A 60 -21.89 -25.24 -8.38
N LYS A 61 -21.02 -25.66 -7.45
CA LYS A 61 -21.34 -26.70 -6.46
C LYS A 61 -22.49 -26.30 -5.53
N GLU A 62 -22.52 -25.06 -5.06
CA GLU A 62 -23.56 -24.55 -4.16
C GLU A 62 -24.90 -24.26 -4.88
N ALA A 63 -24.82 -23.78 -6.11
CA ALA A 63 -25.98 -23.47 -6.94
C ALA A 63 -26.55 -24.69 -7.69
N ASN A 64 -25.94 -25.88 -7.52
CA ASN A 64 -26.29 -27.10 -8.26
C ASN A 64 -26.25 -26.93 -9.79
N LEU A 65 -25.31 -26.10 -10.27
CA LEU A 65 -25.08 -25.83 -11.70
C LEU A 65 -23.96 -26.72 -12.24
N ASN A 66 -23.97 -26.95 -13.56
CA ASN A 66 -22.90 -27.68 -14.21
C ASN A 66 -21.60 -26.86 -14.14
N PRO A 67 -20.47 -27.47 -13.72
CA PRO A 67 -19.19 -26.79 -13.73
C PRO A 67 -18.78 -26.49 -15.17
N GLN A 68 -18.66 -25.21 -15.51
CA GLN A 68 -17.99 -24.79 -16.75
C GLN A 68 -16.48 -25.01 -16.57
N GLN A 69 -15.86 -25.72 -17.52
CA GLN A 69 -14.40 -25.80 -17.57
C GLN A 69 -13.84 -24.43 -17.93
N GLU A 70 -12.75 -24.06 -17.26
CA GLU A 70 -12.03 -22.83 -17.55
C GLU A 70 -11.42 -22.90 -18.95
N GLU A 71 -11.85 -22.01 -19.84
CA GLU A 71 -11.32 -21.93 -21.20
C GLU A 71 -9.85 -21.47 -21.19
N GLU A 72 -9.05 -22.00 -22.10
CA GLU A 72 -7.64 -21.59 -22.26
C GLU A 72 -7.52 -20.09 -22.57
N SER A 73 -8.51 -19.54 -23.28
CA SER A 73 -8.65 -18.11 -23.58
C SER A 73 -8.77 -17.23 -22.32
N VAL A 74 -9.50 -17.70 -21.30
CA VAL A 74 -9.69 -17.01 -20.03
C VAL A 74 -8.37 -16.98 -19.25
N LYS A 75 -7.66 -18.11 -19.20
CA LYS A 75 -6.35 -18.20 -18.54
C LYS A 75 -5.31 -17.30 -19.21
N ALA A 76 -5.26 -17.29 -20.54
CA ALA A 76 -4.35 -16.43 -21.28
C ALA A 76 -4.64 -14.94 -20.99
N ARG A 77 -5.92 -14.55 -20.96
CA ARG A 77 -6.33 -13.18 -20.63
C ARG A 77 -5.95 -12.78 -19.20
N GLN A 78 -6.18 -13.65 -18.22
CA GLN A 78 -5.73 -13.43 -16.84
C GLN A 78 -4.21 -13.27 -16.75
N ALA A 79 -3.45 -14.09 -17.49
CA ALA A 79 -2.00 -14.01 -17.51
C ALA A 79 -1.53 -12.64 -18.04
N ILE A 80 -2.16 -12.14 -19.12
CA ILE A 80 -1.91 -10.80 -19.66
C ILE A 80 -2.23 -9.73 -18.61
N GLN A 81 -3.40 -9.79 -17.96
CA GLN A 81 -3.79 -8.85 -16.90
C GLN A 81 -2.80 -8.88 -15.71
N HIS A 82 -2.36 -10.07 -15.32
CA HIS A 82 -1.40 -10.24 -14.24
C HIS A 82 -0.04 -9.62 -14.59
N SER A 83 0.47 -9.85 -15.80
CA SER A 83 1.71 -9.21 -16.28
C SER A 83 1.60 -7.68 -16.29
N ILE A 84 0.44 -7.13 -16.67
CA ILE A 84 0.16 -5.70 -16.61
C ILE A 84 0.22 -5.20 -15.15
N HIS A 85 -0.43 -5.90 -14.21
CA HIS A 85 -0.44 -5.51 -12.79
C HIS A 85 0.95 -5.59 -12.13
N LEU A 86 1.81 -6.50 -12.58
CA LEU A 86 3.19 -6.60 -12.12
C LEU A 86 4.12 -5.53 -12.71
N GLY A 87 3.68 -4.82 -13.76
CA GLY A 87 4.52 -3.89 -14.52
C GLY A 87 5.41 -4.56 -15.57
N SER A 88 5.24 -5.86 -15.80
CA SER A 88 5.89 -6.61 -16.89
C SER A 88 5.16 -6.39 -18.21
N ILE A 89 5.20 -5.16 -18.71
CA ILE A 89 4.39 -4.76 -19.88
C ILE A 89 4.88 -5.41 -21.17
N GLN A 90 6.19 -5.68 -21.28
CA GLN A 90 6.75 -6.39 -22.44
C GLN A 90 6.17 -7.80 -22.56
N ASP A 91 6.21 -8.58 -21.47
CA ASP A 91 5.63 -9.92 -21.40
C ASP A 91 4.12 -9.90 -21.68
N ALA A 92 3.42 -8.86 -21.23
CA ALA A 92 2.00 -8.68 -21.51
C ALA A 92 1.71 -8.44 -23.01
N ILE A 93 2.55 -7.67 -23.71
CA ILE A 93 2.43 -7.42 -25.16
C ILE A 93 2.69 -8.71 -25.94
N GLU A 94 3.70 -9.49 -25.56
CA GLU A 94 4.03 -10.77 -26.20
C GLU A 94 2.90 -11.77 -26.01
N ALA A 95 2.44 -11.98 -24.78
CA ALA A 95 1.31 -12.87 -24.50
C ALA A 95 0.01 -12.42 -25.20
N LEU A 96 -0.19 -11.10 -25.37
CA LEU A 96 -1.34 -10.58 -26.12
C LEU A 96 -1.23 -10.88 -27.61
N ASN A 97 -0.05 -10.74 -28.21
CA ASN A 97 0.18 -11.10 -29.62
C ASN A 97 0.08 -12.61 -29.85
N GLU A 98 0.43 -13.45 -28.87
CA GLU A 98 0.23 -14.89 -28.94
C GLU A 98 -1.26 -15.28 -28.90
N LEU A 99 -2.04 -14.61 -28.04
CA LEU A 99 -3.47 -14.86 -27.91
C LEU A 99 -4.27 -14.31 -29.10
N GLU A 100 -3.99 -13.08 -29.52
CA GLU A 100 -4.71 -12.39 -30.59
C GLU A 100 -3.75 -11.52 -31.43
N PRO A 101 -3.13 -12.09 -32.50
CA PRO A 101 -2.04 -11.46 -33.24
C PRO A 101 -2.35 -10.12 -33.91
N GLN A 102 -3.63 -9.85 -34.19
CA GLN A 102 -4.07 -8.65 -34.92
C GLN A 102 -4.66 -7.57 -34.01
N VAL A 103 -4.79 -7.82 -32.70
CA VAL A 103 -5.50 -6.89 -31.81
C VAL A 103 -4.80 -5.54 -31.72
N LEU A 104 -3.46 -5.55 -31.70
CA LEU A 104 -2.64 -4.34 -31.61
C LEU A 104 -2.58 -3.57 -32.94
N GLU A 105 -2.74 -4.26 -34.06
CA GLU A 105 -2.81 -3.64 -35.39
C GLU A 105 -4.18 -2.99 -35.64
N ASN A 106 -5.24 -3.66 -35.16
CA ASN A 106 -6.62 -3.20 -35.30
C ASN A 106 -6.96 -2.04 -34.34
N ASP A 107 -6.30 -1.98 -33.17
CA ASP A 107 -6.47 -0.90 -32.20
C ASP A 107 -5.12 -0.21 -31.85
N PRO A 108 -4.72 0.80 -32.65
CA PRO A 108 -3.53 1.60 -32.36
C PRO A 108 -3.60 2.36 -31.02
N ALA A 109 -4.79 2.67 -30.51
CA ALA A 109 -4.95 3.38 -29.24
C ALA A 109 -4.65 2.48 -28.05
N LEU A 110 -5.05 1.20 -28.11
CA LEU A 110 -4.65 0.16 -27.16
C LEU A 110 -3.13 -0.03 -27.18
N HIS A 111 -2.54 -0.18 -28.38
CA HIS A 111 -1.09 -0.34 -28.52
C HIS A 111 -0.32 0.84 -27.92
N PHE A 112 -0.74 2.07 -28.23
CA PHE A 112 -0.15 3.27 -27.64
C PHE A 112 -0.28 3.31 -26.11
N SER A 113 -1.42 2.86 -25.57
CA SER A 113 -1.64 2.82 -24.12
C SER A 113 -0.70 1.84 -23.43
N LEU A 114 -0.43 0.68 -24.04
CA LEU A 114 0.54 -0.30 -23.54
C LEU A 114 1.97 0.25 -23.60
N LEU A 115 2.37 0.86 -24.72
CA LEU A 115 3.69 1.50 -24.84
C LEU A 115 3.88 2.64 -23.84
N ARG A 116 2.84 3.44 -23.61
CA ARG A 116 2.85 4.49 -22.58
C ARG A 116 3.05 3.90 -21.20
N LEU A 117 2.39 2.79 -20.88
CA LEU A 117 2.57 2.10 -19.60
C LEU A 117 3.98 1.52 -19.46
N GLN A 118 4.52 0.92 -20.53
CA GLN A 118 5.91 0.42 -20.57
C GLN A 118 6.92 1.55 -20.26
N LEU A 119 6.73 2.73 -20.85
CA LEU A 119 7.56 3.90 -20.56
C LEU A 119 7.49 4.31 -19.08
N VAL A 120 6.30 4.32 -18.49
CA VAL A 120 6.11 4.64 -17.06
C VAL A 120 6.86 3.64 -16.17
N GLU A 121 6.80 2.35 -16.47
CA GLU A 121 7.52 1.32 -15.71
C GLU A 121 9.04 1.44 -15.84
N LEU A 122 9.55 1.77 -17.03
CA LEU A 122 10.97 2.05 -17.23
C LEU A 122 11.45 3.24 -16.40
N ILE A 123 10.67 4.33 -16.37
CA ILE A 123 10.99 5.51 -15.54
C ILE A 123 10.99 5.14 -14.06
N ARG A 124 10.00 4.36 -13.59
CA ARG A 124 9.94 3.91 -12.19
C ARG A 124 11.16 3.06 -11.82
N SER A 125 11.56 2.13 -12.69
CA SER A 125 12.74 1.28 -12.50
C SER A 125 14.04 2.10 -12.44
N LEU A 126 14.21 3.04 -13.38
CA LEU A 126 15.38 3.93 -13.41
C LEU A 126 15.48 4.79 -12.16
N ASN A 127 14.37 5.40 -11.72
CA ASN A 127 14.34 6.21 -10.51
C ASN A 127 14.73 5.39 -9.28
N LYS A 128 14.21 4.16 -9.16
CA LYS A 128 14.59 3.23 -8.08
C LYS A 128 16.09 2.92 -8.12
N ALA A 129 16.65 2.63 -9.28
CA ALA A 129 18.07 2.34 -9.45
C ALA A 129 18.96 3.54 -9.09
N ILE A 130 18.58 4.75 -9.52
CA ILE A 130 19.31 5.99 -9.19
C ILE A 130 19.32 6.20 -7.68
N LEU A 131 18.17 6.12 -7.01
CA LEU A 131 18.07 6.30 -5.56
C LEU A 131 18.92 5.26 -4.81
N GLN A 132 18.88 4.00 -5.23
CA GLN A 132 19.72 2.95 -4.65
C GLN A 132 21.22 3.22 -4.85
N SER A 133 21.64 3.67 -6.04
CA SER A 133 23.04 3.99 -6.31
C SER A 133 23.54 5.17 -5.47
N GLN A 134 22.69 6.15 -5.21
CA GLN A 134 23.00 7.31 -4.38
C GLN A 134 23.09 6.91 -2.91
N ASN A 135 22.15 6.09 -2.43
CA ASN A 135 22.21 5.56 -1.06
C ASN A 135 23.48 4.75 -0.82
N LYS A 136 23.79 3.80 -1.73
CA LYS A 136 25.00 2.98 -1.63
C LYS A 136 26.28 3.81 -1.55
N ARG A 137 26.38 4.90 -2.31
CA ARG A 137 27.52 5.83 -2.26
C ARG A 137 27.61 6.56 -0.93
N ARG A 138 26.49 7.08 -0.42
CA ARG A 138 26.45 7.73 0.90
C ARG A 138 26.79 6.76 2.02
N ASP A 139 26.21 5.56 2.00
CA ASP A 139 26.49 4.51 2.99
C ASP A 139 27.96 4.08 2.94
N ALA A 140 28.56 3.98 1.76
CA ALA A 140 29.99 3.69 1.61
C ALA A 140 30.86 4.80 2.22
N ALA A 141 30.56 6.07 1.89
CA ALA A 141 31.28 7.20 2.47
C ALA A 141 31.16 7.27 4.00
N ILE A 142 29.96 6.97 4.55
CA ILE A 142 29.75 6.90 5.99
C ILE A 142 30.61 5.78 6.61
N ARG A 143 30.64 4.58 6.01
CA ARG A 143 31.48 3.48 6.48
C ARG A 143 32.97 3.84 6.45
N ASP A 144 33.44 4.45 5.36
CA ASP A 144 34.84 4.86 5.23
C ASP A 144 35.21 5.90 6.30
N LEU A 145 34.32 6.86 6.58
CA LEU A 145 34.53 7.84 7.64
C LEU A 145 34.57 7.21 9.03
N VAL A 146 33.68 6.25 9.30
CA VAL A 146 33.66 5.50 10.56
C VAL A 146 34.95 4.69 10.74
N HIS A 147 35.42 4.00 9.69
CA HIS A 147 36.68 3.28 9.71
C HIS A 147 37.87 4.22 9.94
N LEU A 148 37.89 5.37 9.26
CA LEU A 148 38.95 6.36 9.43
C LEU A 148 38.98 6.92 10.86
N ARG A 149 37.81 7.23 11.45
CA ARG A 149 37.69 7.65 12.85
C ARG A 149 38.25 6.58 13.79
N ALA A 150 37.84 5.33 13.61
CA ALA A 150 38.29 4.21 14.44
C ALA A 150 39.81 3.99 14.33
N TRP A 151 40.35 4.07 13.12
CA TRP A 151 41.80 3.97 12.87
C TRP A 151 42.57 5.10 13.55
N ALA A 152 42.08 6.34 13.44
CA ALA A 152 42.70 7.50 14.06
C ALA A 152 42.67 7.42 15.59
N GLU A 153 41.56 6.96 16.17
CA GLU A 153 41.41 6.76 17.61
C GLU A 153 42.42 5.72 18.13
N ASN A 154 42.51 4.55 17.47
CA ASN A 154 43.46 3.50 17.87
C ASN A 154 44.91 3.99 17.76
N SER A 155 45.25 4.65 16.64
CA SER A 155 46.61 5.15 16.38
C SER A 155 47.04 6.20 17.41
N ALA A 156 46.12 7.03 17.90
CA ALA A 156 46.41 8.03 18.90
C ALA A 156 46.51 7.45 20.34
N ARG A 157 45.76 6.37 20.65
CA ARG A 157 45.94 5.59 21.89
C ARG A 157 47.30 4.91 21.94
N ASP A 158 47.74 4.31 20.83
CA ASP A 158 49.07 3.69 20.71
C ASP A 158 50.21 4.71 20.89
N GLY A 159 49.98 5.95 20.45
CA GLY A 159 50.89 7.09 20.64
C GLY A 159 50.94 7.67 22.06
N LYS A 160 50.26 7.06 23.05
CA LYS A 160 50.10 7.53 24.44
C LYS A 160 49.62 8.99 24.57
N LYS A 161 48.91 9.51 23.56
CA LYS A 161 48.21 10.80 23.70
C LYS A 161 46.95 10.59 24.52
N ALA A 162 46.68 11.49 25.47
CA ALA A 162 45.47 11.46 26.28
C ALA A 162 44.26 11.77 25.37
N ILE A 163 43.45 10.75 25.10
CA ILE A 163 42.16 10.88 24.43
C ILE A 163 41.09 10.53 25.47
N PRO A 164 40.03 11.33 25.62
CA PRO A 164 38.89 11.00 26.46
C PRO A 164 38.28 9.63 26.08
N ASP A 165 37.78 8.88 27.05
CA ASP A 165 37.22 7.54 26.82
C ASP A 165 35.96 7.54 25.95
N SER A 166 35.27 8.68 25.82
CA SER A 166 34.22 8.87 24.82
C SER A 166 34.32 10.26 24.20
N ILE A 167 34.34 10.32 22.87
CA ILE A 167 34.09 11.54 22.09
C ILE A 167 32.69 11.36 21.51
N GLY A 168 31.71 12.05 22.11
CA GLY A 168 30.33 12.07 21.64
C GLY A 168 30.30 12.44 20.15
N LEU A 169 29.54 11.67 19.37
CA LEU A 169 29.51 11.78 17.90
C LEU A 169 28.80 13.05 17.40
N GLY A 170 28.39 13.96 18.29
CA GLY A 170 27.75 15.23 17.95
C GLY A 170 26.46 15.06 17.15
N LEU A 171 25.76 13.91 17.33
CA LEU A 171 24.47 13.63 16.71
C LEU A 171 23.30 13.92 17.67
N ASP A 172 23.60 14.17 18.93
CA ASP A 172 22.63 14.58 19.94
C ASP A 172 22.45 16.09 19.77
N GLY A 173 21.38 16.47 19.06
CA GLY A 173 21.02 17.87 18.87
C GLY A 173 20.78 18.53 20.23
N ASP A 174 21.45 19.66 20.42
CA ASP A 174 21.34 20.59 21.55
C ASP A 174 19.96 20.53 22.23
N ASN A 175 19.91 19.85 23.38
CA ASN A 175 18.85 19.98 24.37
C ASN A 175 19.50 19.72 25.74
N ASP A 176 20.27 20.69 26.21
CA ASP A 176 20.49 20.80 27.65
C ASP A 176 20.42 22.28 28.06
N ASP A 177 19.19 22.80 28.00
CA ASP A 177 18.79 23.91 28.83
C ASP A 177 18.79 23.44 30.30
N ARG A 178 19.80 23.91 31.05
CA ARG A 178 19.76 24.20 32.49
C ARG A 178 19.53 23.03 33.46
N VAL A 179 20.48 22.83 34.39
CA VAL A 179 20.31 23.15 35.83
C VAL A 179 21.70 23.31 36.47
N ASP A 180 22.06 24.56 36.78
CA ASP A 180 23.00 24.87 37.87
C ASP A 180 22.32 24.54 39.21
N GLY A 181 23.01 23.83 40.08
CA GLY A 181 22.52 23.49 41.41
C GLY A 181 23.59 22.83 42.24
N ASP A 182 24.42 23.66 42.86
CA ASP A 182 25.37 23.33 43.93
C ASP A 182 24.72 22.44 45.01
N ASP A 183 25.38 21.32 45.37
CA ASP A 183 25.45 20.91 46.78
C ASP A 183 26.64 19.96 47.02
N ASP A 184 27.71 20.53 47.57
CA ASP A 184 28.82 19.82 48.20
C ASP A 184 28.41 19.40 49.63
N ASN A 185 28.23 18.10 49.93
CA ASN A 185 28.42 17.61 51.30
C ASN A 185 28.57 16.07 51.43
N ILE A 186 29.82 15.60 51.37
CA ILE A 186 30.55 14.85 52.43
C ILE A 186 29.91 13.66 53.20
N HIS A 187 30.76 12.62 53.36
CA HIS A 187 30.74 11.41 54.22
C HIS A 187 30.05 10.16 53.64
N GLY A 188 30.63 8.96 53.66
CA GLY A 188 31.83 8.43 54.31
C GLY A 188 31.64 6.93 54.57
N ASP A 189 32.66 6.14 54.24
CA ASP A 189 33.00 4.79 54.74
C ASP A 189 32.06 3.59 54.50
N GLY A 190 32.68 2.41 54.24
CA GLY A 190 31.97 1.14 54.07
C GLY A 190 32.77 0.03 53.37
N SER A 191 33.82 -0.45 54.04
CA SER A 191 34.71 -1.57 53.70
C SER A 191 34.07 -2.95 53.41
N HIS A 192 34.84 -3.81 52.72
CA HIS A 192 34.89 -5.30 52.79
C HIS A 192 33.67 -6.05 52.24
N ALA A 193 33.73 -7.21 51.58
CA ALA A 193 34.70 -8.18 51.05
C ALA A 193 33.89 -8.93 49.95
N HIS A 194 34.37 -9.74 49.02
CA HIS A 194 35.25 -10.88 49.16
C HIS A 194 35.46 -11.40 47.73
N GLU A 195 36.72 -11.49 47.34
CA GLU A 195 37.19 -12.21 46.17
C GLU A 195 37.00 -13.72 46.44
N ALA A 196 36.36 -14.43 45.51
CA ALA A 196 36.32 -15.89 45.50
C ALA A 196 36.65 -16.36 44.08
N MET A 197 37.92 -16.69 43.92
CA MET A 197 38.53 -17.36 42.78
C MET A 197 38.50 -18.89 43.00
N MET A 198 38.63 -19.62 41.88
CA MET A 198 38.75 -21.08 41.69
C MET A 198 37.43 -21.84 41.48
N MET A 199 37.16 -22.31 40.25
CA MET A 199 37.70 -23.53 39.61
C MET A 199 37.38 -24.81 40.38
N THR A 200 36.39 -25.56 39.87
CA THR A 200 36.49 -26.97 39.47
C THR A 200 35.44 -27.25 38.42
#